data_AF-A0AAW9HB78-F1
#
_entry.id   AF-A0AAW9HB78-F1
#
_cell.length_a   1.000
_cell.length_b   1.000
_cell.length_c   1.000
_cell.angle_alpha   90.00
_cell.angle_beta   90.00
_cell.angle_gamma   90.00
#
_symmetry.space_group_name_H-M   'P 1'
#
loop_
_entity.id
_entity.type
_entity.pdbx_description
1 polymer ?
#
loop_
_entity_poly.entity_id
_entity_poly.type
_entity_poly.pdbx_seq_one_letter_code
_entity_poly.pdbx_strand_id
1 'polypeptide(L)'
;MSMSTGPLDEGTIIFKKISEDEIGITGVALTPGSQAAVTTKNGDVVTVLVGEIIDEQQGIRTATFEWIEEDPTETLEPGQAIYRKDNHLGQYIIVGRDLTEGATATVITKNGTQHEVTVGEIQADDGTVQSALYRRNYPPIPEGQAIYRHNPDTDEYFIEGPNLEEGKDVTVITKNGKTHTVTVDDVITVTEEGTVLATYIKHKLTDAELTKGGRCIFREIDGTWFVIGQNLAIGQNARVSTRKGTQTVKITAITKEEDGIQTARYTWPKKKKK
;
A
#
# COMPACT_ATOMS: atom_id res chain seq x y z
N MET A 1 -2.28 -22.10 -24.33
CA MET A 1 -3.70 -21.74 -24.55
C MET A 1 -3.72 -20.66 -25.62
N SER A 2 -4.38 -20.94 -26.73
CA SER A 2 -4.52 -20.01 -27.86
C SER A 2 -5.49 -18.89 -27.47
N MET A 3 -5.06 -17.64 -27.51
CA MET A 3 -5.97 -16.50 -27.41
C MET A 3 -6.47 -16.18 -28.80
N SER A 4 -7.77 -16.43 -29.01
CA SER A 4 -8.54 -15.93 -30.13
C SER A 4 -8.52 -14.40 -30.08
N THR A 5 -7.81 -13.77 -31.01
CA THR A 5 -7.99 -12.35 -31.34
C THR A 5 -9.20 -12.28 -32.26
N GLY A 6 -10.36 -11.92 -31.72
CA GLY A 6 -11.46 -11.40 -32.55
C GLY A 6 -10.98 -10.19 -33.36
N PRO A 7 -11.67 -9.84 -34.47
CA PRO A 7 -11.31 -8.67 -35.26
C PRO A 7 -11.27 -7.45 -34.34
N LEU A 8 -10.11 -6.78 -34.26
CA LEU A 8 -10.01 -5.48 -33.63
C LEU A 8 -11.04 -4.57 -34.29
N ASP A 9 -11.92 -3.94 -33.51
CA ASP A 9 -12.86 -2.94 -34.04
C ASP A 9 -12.06 -1.90 -34.85
N GLU A 10 -12.55 -1.56 -36.04
CA GLU A 10 -11.89 -0.65 -36.98
C GLU A 10 -11.40 0.62 -36.27
N GLY A 11 -10.09 0.72 -36.06
CA GLY A 11 -9.45 1.87 -35.40
C GLY A 11 -8.86 1.62 -34.01
N THR A 12 -9.06 0.45 -33.39
CA THR A 12 -8.46 0.16 -32.09
C THR A 12 -6.97 -0.16 -32.22
N ILE A 13 -6.11 0.59 -31.52
CA ILE A 13 -4.68 0.32 -31.41
C ILE A 13 -4.39 -0.19 -29.99
N ILE A 14 -3.68 -1.30 -29.87
CA ILE A 14 -3.32 -1.90 -28.57
C ILE A 14 -1.83 -2.21 -28.47
N PHE A 15 -1.33 -2.35 -27.25
CA PHE A 15 0.02 -2.88 -27.03
C PHE A 15 0.09 -4.37 -27.36
N LYS A 16 1.14 -4.77 -28.09
CA LYS A 16 1.44 -6.15 -28.47
C LYS A 16 2.87 -6.48 -28.10
N LYS A 17 3.06 -7.61 -27.42
CA LYS A 17 4.41 -8.13 -27.14
C LYS A 17 5.05 -8.62 -28.45
N ILE A 18 6.22 -8.08 -28.80
CA ILE A 18 7.00 -8.45 -29.99
C ILE A 18 8.00 -9.55 -29.64
N SER A 19 8.75 -9.34 -28.56
CA SER A 19 9.74 -10.29 -28.02
C SER A 19 9.69 -10.30 -26.50
N GLU A 20 10.59 -11.04 -25.82
CA GLU A 20 10.58 -11.08 -24.34
C GLU A 20 10.73 -9.71 -23.69
N ASP A 21 11.54 -8.84 -24.30
CA ASP A 21 11.91 -7.51 -23.79
C ASP A 21 11.34 -6.35 -24.62
N GLU A 22 10.57 -6.65 -25.69
CA GLU A 22 10.08 -5.64 -26.62
C GLU A 22 8.54 -5.65 -26.72
N ILE A 23 7.97 -4.46 -26.55
CA ILE A 23 6.53 -4.21 -26.71
C ILE A 23 6.38 -3.22 -27.87
N GLY A 24 5.47 -3.51 -28.78
CA GLY A 24 5.05 -2.62 -29.84
C GLY A 24 3.57 -2.26 -29.72
N ILE A 25 3.08 -1.57 -30.73
CA ILE A 25 1.66 -1.25 -30.91
C ILE A 25 1.14 -1.94 -32.16
N THR A 26 -0.14 -2.35 -32.16
CA THR A 26 -0.77 -2.99 -33.32
C THR A 26 -2.14 -2.40 -33.60
N GLY A 27 -2.45 -2.19 -34.88
CA GLY A 27 -3.72 -1.63 -35.34
C GLY A 27 -3.75 -1.38 -36.85
N VAL A 28 -4.90 -0.96 -37.37
CA VAL A 28 -5.17 -0.83 -38.82
C VAL A 28 -4.64 0.50 -39.41
N ALA A 29 -4.50 1.54 -38.59
CA ALA A 29 -4.16 2.90 -39.04
C ALA A 29 -2.83 3.42 -38.44
N LEU A 30 -1.77 2.59 -38.46
CA LEU A 30 -0.44 3.01 -38.00
C LEU A 30 0.35 3.70 -39.11
N THR A 31 0.74 4.95 -38.88
CA THR A 31 1.58 5.77 -39.76
C THR A 31 2.84 6.19 -39.00
N PRO A 32 4.05 5.77 -39.41
CA PRO A 32 5.29 6.20 -38.76
C PRO A 32 5.39 7.72 -38.63
N GLY A 33 5.82 8.19 -37.45
CA GLY A 33 5.91 9.60 -37.11
C GLY A 33 4.59 10.28 -36.73
N SER A 34 3.45 9.58 -36.78
CA SER A 34 2.17 10.13 -36.31
C SER A 34 1.91 9.81 -34.85
N GLN A 35 1.09 10.62 -34.18
CA GLN A 35 0.56 10.26 -32.88
C GLN A 35 -0.57 9.23 -33.03
N ALA A 36 -0.62 8.27 -32.11
CA ALA A 36 -1.64 7.22 -32.06
C ALA A 36 -2.19 7.07 -30.64
N ALA A 37 -3.52 6.99 -30.53
CA ALA A 37 -4.20 6.65 -29.29
C ALA A 37 -4.21 5.12 -29.09
N VAL A 38 -3.57 4.65 -28.03
CA VAL A 38 -3.38 3.23 -27.72
C VAL A 38 -4.17 2.86 -26.48
N THR A 39 -5.04 1.87 -26.60
CA THR A 39 -5.80 1.34 -25.47
C THR A 39 -4.93 0.35 -24.68
N THR A 40 -4.73 0.65 -23.40
CA THR A 40 -4.03 -0.22 -22.46
C THR A 40 -4.87 -1.45 -22.10
N LYS A 41 -4.24 -2.46 -21.50
CA LYS A 41 -4.94 -3.67 -21.02
C LYS A 41 -6.04 -3.40 -19.99
N ASN A 42 -5.99 -2.25 -19.31
CA ASN A 42 -6.97 -1.83 -18.31
C ASN A 42 -8.11 -0.99 -18.88
N GLY A 43 -8.07 -0.65 -20.18
CA GLY A 43 -9.08 0.18 -20.84
C GLY A 43 -8.75 1.68 -20.89
N ASP A 44 -7.65 2.12 -20.28
CA ASP A 44 -7.19 3.51 -20.41
C ASP A 44 -6.61 3.77 -21.80
N VAL A 45 -6.77 4.98 -22.33
CA VAL A 45 -6.20 5.40 -23.62
C VAL A 45 -4.98 6.28 -23.36
N VAL A 46 -3.85 5.95 -23.98
CA VAL A 46 -2.60 6.72 -23.92
C VAL A 46 -2.14 7.12 -25.32
N THR A 47 -1.52 8.27 -25.47
CA THR A 47 -1.00 8.73 -26.76
C THR A 47 0.48 8.36 -26.89
N VAL A 48 0.86 7.78 -28.03
CA VAL A 48 2.26 7.44 -28.35
C VAL A 48 2.62 7.95 -29.74
N LEU A 49 3.91 8.13 -30.00
CA LEU A 49 4.43 8.39 -31.34
C LEU A 49 4.68 7.04 -32.03
N VAL A 50 4.06 6.81 -33.17
CA VAL A 50 4.24 5.59 -33.97
C VAL A 50 5.65 5.57 -34.54
N GLY A 51 6.41 4.53 -34.22
CA GLY A 51 7.75 4.30 -34.75
C GLY A 51 7.74 3.54 -36.08
N GLU A 52 8.76 2.72 -36.29
CA GLU A 52 8.92 1.89 -37.49
C GLU A 52 7.87 0.77 -37.54
N ILE A 53 7.30 0.52 -38.73
CA ILE A 53 6.44 -0.65 -38.96
C ILE A 53 7.31 -1.89 -39.11
N ILE A 54 7.12 -2.87 -38.23
CA ILE A 54 7.91 -4.10 -38.17
C ILE A 54 7.19 -5.32 -38.74
N ASP A 55 5.86 -5.28 -38.87
CA ASP A 55 5.05 -6.35 -39.46
C ASP A 55 3.74 -5.77 -40.02
N GLU A 56 3.26 -6.32 -41.14
CA GLU A 56 1.99 -5.95 -41.78
C GLU A 56 1.29 -7.20 -42.32
N GLN A 57 0.11 -7.52 -41.77
CA GLN A 57 -0.69 -8.67 -42.17
C GLN A 57 -2.16 -8.29 -42.29
N GLN A 58 -2.74 -8.51 -43.47
CA GLN A 58 -4.17 -8.27 -43.74
C GLN A 58 -4.65 -6.85 -43.35
N GLY A 59 -3.79 -5.84 -43.51
CA GLY A 59 -4.10 -4.45 -43.17
C GLY A 59 -3.90 -4.09 -41.69
N ILE A 60 -3.53 -5.04 -40.84
CA ILE A 60 -3.11 -4.79 -39.46
C ILE A 60 -1.60 -4.61 -39.45
N ARG A 61 -1.13 -3.48 -38.94
CA ARG A 61 0.30 -3.17 -38.78
C ARG A 61 0.72 -3.39 -37.34
N THR A 62 1.97 -3.79 -37.15
CA THR A 62 2.66 -3.74 -35.86
C THR A 62 3.83 -2.76 -35.99
N ALA A 63 3.98 -1.86 -35.03
CA ALA A 63 5.04 -0.86 -35.04
C ALA A 63 5.77 -0.78 -33.70
N THR A 64 7.02 -0.31 -33.73
CA THR A 64 7.65 0.26 -32.52
C THR A 64 6.96 1.57 -32.14
N PHE A 65 7.24 2.10 -30.96
CA PHE A 65 6.64 3.36 -30.52
C PHE A 65 7.57 4.11 -29.57
N GLU A 66 7.38 5.41 -29.49
CA GLU A 66 7.98 6.27 -28.46
C GLU A 66 6.87 6.83 -27.58
N TRP A 67 7.11 6.90 -26.28
CA TRP A 67 6.20 7.58 -25.37
C TRP A 67 6.24 9.08 -25.67
N ILE A 68 5.06 9.67 -25.89
CA ILE A 68 4.94 11.11 -25.85
C ILE A 68 4.89 11.46 -24.37
N GLU A 69 6.03 11.90 -23.82
CA GLU A 69 6.02 12.57 -22.53
C GLU A 69 5.35 13.93 -22.74
N GLU A 70 4.02 13.99 -22.61
CA GLU A 70 3.38 15.26 -22.27
C GLU A 70 4.02 15.68 -20.94
N ASP A 71 4.73 16.81 -20.89
CA ASP A 71 5.28 17.28 -19.63
C ASP A 71 4.08 17.66 -18.75
N PRO A 72 3.75 16.86 -17.72
CA PRO A 72 2.51 17.05 -16.97
C PRO A 72 2.50 18.40 -16.22
N THR A 73 3.67 19.05 -16.13
CA THR A 73 3.87 20.36 -15.52
C THR A 73 3.14 21.49 -16.25
N GLU A 74 2.88 21.37 -17.57
CA GLU A 74 2.20 22.42 -18.34
C GLU A 74 0.74 22.63 -17.90
N THR A 75 0.11 21.57 -17.40
CA THR A 75 -1.29 21.59 -16.94
C THR A 75 -1.45 21.95 -15.46
N LEU A 76 -0.35 22.12 -14.72
CA LEU A 76 -0.39 22.46 -13.30
C LEU A 76 -0.78 23.92 -13.09
N GLU A 77 -1.66 24.15 -12.12
CA GLU A 77 -1.93 25.50 -11.59
C GLU A 77 -0.80 25.95 -10.66
N PRO A 78 -0.62 27.26 -10.42
CA PRO A 78 0.30 27.78 -9.41
C PRO A 78 0.13 27.10 -8.04
N GLY A 79 1.24 26.65 -7.45
CA GLY A 79 1.25 25.92 -6.18
C GLY A 79 0.89 24.43 -6.29
N GLN A 80 0.60 23.92 -7.49
CA GLN A 80 0.49 22.49 -7.75
C GLN A 80 1.83 21.90 -8.19
N ALA A 81 2.06 20.65 -7.80
CA ALA A 81 3.26 19.90 -8.14
C ALA A 81 2.95 18.43 -8.41
N ILE A 82 3.93 17.72 -8.98
CA ILE A 82 3.95 16.27 -9.08
C ILE A 82 5.21 15.71 -8.43
N TYR A 83 5.18 14.45 -8.03
CA TYR A 83 6.42 13.76 -7.65
C TYR A 83 7.21 13.37 -8.89
N ARG A 84 8.49 13.75 -8.94
CA ARG A 84 9.46 13.24 -9.91
C ARG A 84 10.61 12.59 -9.16
N LYS A 85 11.11 11.47 -9.67
CA LYS A 85 12.33 10.87 -9.13
C LYS A 85 13.51 11.60 -9.74
N ASP A 86 14.38 12.14 -8.90
CA ASP A 86 15.66 12.66 -9.33
C ASP A 86 16.56 11.48 -9.75
N ASN A 87 16.95 11.46 -11.02
CA ASN A 87 17.77 10.39 -11.59
C ASN A 87 19.24 10.46 -11.15
N HIS A 88 19.70 11.59 -10.57
CA HIS A 88 21.06 11.76 -10.09
C HIS A 88 21.21 11.36 -8.62
N LEU A 89 20.25 11.75 -7.78
CA LEU A 89 20.29 11.48 -6.34
C LEU A 89 19.43 10.27 -5.93
N GLY A 90 18.59 9.75 -6.82
CA GLY A 90 17.69 8.62 -6.55
C GLY A 90 16.54 8.95 -5.59
N GLN A 91 16.47 10.19 -5.10
CA GLN A 91 15.44 10.70 -4.21
C GLN A 91 14.21 11.19 -4.97
N TYR A 92 13.06 11.24 -4.29
CA TYR A 92 11.88 11.91 -4.85
C TYR A 92 11.94 13.40 -4.55
N ILE A 93 11.66 14.21 -5.56
CA ILE A 93 11.48 15.67 -5.50
C ILE A 93 10.05 16.02 -5.90
N ILE A 94 9.62 17.25 -5.63
CA ILE A 94 8.42 17.82 -6.23
C ILE A 94 8.80 18.71 -7.41
N VAL A 95 7.97 18.69 -8.45
CA VAL A 95 8.14 19.52 -9.65
C VAL A 95 6.81 20.20 -9.93
N GLY A 96 6.79 21.53 -9.99
CA GLY A 96 5.55 22.31 -10.05
C GLY A 96 5.78 23.75 -10.47
N ARG A 97 4.71 24.54 -10.51
CA ARG A 97 4.75 25.97 -10.89
C ARG A 97 4.57 26.84 -9.65
N ASP A 98 5.27 27.97 -9.61
CA ASP A 98 5.26 28.94 -8.51
C ASP A 98 5.54 28.32 -7.14
N LEU A 99 6.46 27.35 -7.07
CA LEU A 99 6.89 26.77 -5.80
C LEU A 99 7.71 27.80 -5.01
N THR A 100 7.29 28.05 -3.77
CA THR A 100 7.99 28.97 -2.86
C THR A 100 8.49 28.17 -1.66
N GLU A 101 9.79 28.24 -1.39
CA GLU A 101 10.41 27.56 -0.22
C GLU A 101 9.68 27.94 1.09
N GLY A 102 9.36 26.93 1.90
CA GLY A 102 8.61 27.06 3.15
C GLY A 102 7.09 27.16 2.98
N ALA A 103 6.56 27.35 1.77
CA ALA A 103 5.12 27.39 1.52
C ALA A 103 4.53 25.97 1.40
N THR A 104 3.20 25.87 1.50
CA THR A 104 2.47 24.63 1.21
C THR A 104 2.20 24.51 -0.28
N ALA A 105 2.53 23.35 -0.87
CA ALA A 105 2.18 22.97 -2.23
C ALA A 105 1.26 21.75 -2.26
N THR A 106 0.40 21.67 -3.28
CA THR A 106 -0.48 20.52 -3.53
C THR A 106 0.17 19.58 -4.54
N VAL A 107 0.61 18.42 -4.07
CA VAL A 107 1.20 17.38 -4.93
C VAL A 107 0.12 16.44 -5.45
N ILE A 108 -0.03 16.41 -6.77
CA ILE A 108 -0.91 15.48 -7.49
C ILE A 108 -0.09 14.24 -7.85
N THR A 109 -0.52 13.10 -7.35
CA THR A 109 0.10 11.81 -7.66
C THR A 109 -0.41 11.26 -8.99
N LYS A 110 0.31 10.28 -9.56
CA LYS A 110 -0.04 9.66 -10.87
C LYS A 110 -1.48 9.11 -10.95
N ASN A 111 -2.11 8.79 -9.82
CA ASN A 111 -3.49 8.30 -9.78
C ASN A 111 -4.53 9.41 -9.49
N GLY A 112 -4.12 10.69 -9.51
CA GLY A 112 -4.98 11.83 -9.23
C GLY A 112 -5.17 12.14 -7.74
N THR A 113 -4.58 11.37 -6.82
CA THR A 113 -4.68 11.67 -5.37
C THR A 113 -3.84 12.91 -5.06
N GLN A 114 -4.38 13.82 -4.25
CA GLN A 114 -3.71 15.04 -3.82
C GLN A 114 -3.13 14.92 -2.41
N HIS A 115 -1.96 15.54 -2.19
CA HIS A 115 -1.29 15.62 -0.91
C HIS A 115 -0.74 17.02 -0.68
N GLU A 116 -0.87 17.55 0.53
CA GLU A 116 -0.16 18.77 0.90
C GLU A 116 1.27 18.43 1.34
N VAL A 117 2.22 19.24 0.89
CA VAL A 117 3.61 19.17 1.31
C VAL A 117 4.12 20.57 1.58
N THR A 118 5.09 20.70 2.47
CA THR A 118 5.86 21.93 2.59
C THR A 118 6.99 21.87 1.58
N VAL A 119 7.10 22.91 0.75
CA VAL A 119 8.18 23.08 -0.22
C VAL A 119 9.48 23.30 0.55
N GLY A 120 10.48 22.48 0.27
CA GLY A 120 11.84 22.62 0.80
C GLY A 120 12.72 23.45 -0.14
N GLU A 121 14.02 23.21 -0.06
CA GLU A 121 15.01 23.87 -0.92
C GLU A 121 14.69 23.68 -2.42
N ILE A 122 14.65 24.78 -3.17
CA ILE A 122 14.52 24.77 -4.63
C ILE A 122 15.85 24.32 -5.25
N GLN A 123 15.81 23.22 -6.01
CA GLN A 123 16.99 22.63 -6.64
C GLN A 123 17.22 23.13 -8.08
N ALA A 124 16.14 23.45 -8.80
CA ALA A 124 16.21 24.07 -10.12
C ALA A 124 14.97 24.94 -10.37
N ASP A 125 15.14 25.99 -11.18
CA ASP A 125 14.09 26.90 -11.62
C ASP A 125 14.40 27.32 -13.07
N ASP A 126 13.51 26.99 -14.00
CA ASP A 126 13.63 27.39 -15.41
C ASP A 126 12.81 28.66 -15.75
N GLY A 127 12.24 29.31 -14.73
CA GLY A 127 11.38 30.48 -14.86
C GLY A 127 9.90 30.15 -15.08
N THR A 128 9.56 28.87 -15.31
CA THR A 128 8.18 28.39 -15.45
C THR A 128 7.83 27.23 -14.54
N VAL A 129 8.81 26.38 -14.26
CA VAL A 129 8.72 25.16 -13.45
C VAL A 129 9.90 25.13 -12.49
N GLN A 130 9.61 24.84 -11.23
CA GLN A 130 10.60 24.63 -10.18
C GLN A 130 10.65 23.16 -9.79
N SER A 131 11.85 22.67 -9.47
CA SER A 131 12.05 21.43 -8.73
C SER A 131 12.50 21.75 -7.31
N ALA A 132 11.94 21.04 -6.33
CA ALA A 132 12.27 21.27 -4.93
C ALA A 132 12.32 19.97 -4.12
N LEU A 133 13.12 19.99 -3.06
CA LEU A 133 12.93 19.09 -1.93
C LEU A 133 11.55 19.35 -1.31
N TYR A 134 11.05 18.40 -0.53
CA TYR A 134 9.77 18.57 0.15
C TYR A 134 9.76 17.88 1.51
N ARG A 135 8.99 18.45 2.44
CA ARG A 135 8.58 17.79 3.68
C ARG A 135 7.13 17.42 3.55
N ARG A 136 6.79 16.14 3.69
CA ARG A 136 5.40 15.70 3.60
C ARG A 136 4.62 16.25 4.80
N ASN A 137 3.55 16.99 4.54
CA ASN A 137 2.66 17.47 5.60
C ASN A 137 1.71 16.33 5.93
N TYR A 138 2.10 15.52 6.91
CA TYR A 138 1.14 14.60 7.51
C TYR A 138 0.13 15.45 8.30
N PRO A 139 -1.16 15.06 8.31
CA PRO A 139 -2.11 15.65 9.25
C PRO A 139 -1.49 15.62 10.66
N PRO A 140 -1.64 16.68 11.46
CA PRO A 140 -1.12 16.68 12.82
C PRO A 140 -1.67 15.46 13.56
N ILE A 141 -0.78 14.72 14.21
CA ILE A 141 -1.16 13.54 14.99
C ILE A 141 -1.93 14.07 16.21
N PRO A 142 -3.18 13.65 16.45
CA PRO A 142 -3.95 14.11 17.59
C PRO A 142 -3.26 13.80 18.92
N GLU A 143 -3.53 14.59 19.97
CA GLU A 143 -3.04 14.30 21.31
C GLU A 143 -3.45 12.88 21.77
N GLY A 144 -2.52 12.16 22.41
CA GLY A 144 -2.73 10.79 22.87
C GLY A 144 -2.72 9.73 21.76
N GLN A 145 -2.39 10.12 20.52
CA GLN A 145 -2.19 9.20 19.41
C GLN A 145 -0.73 9.17 18.96
N ALA A 146 -0.33 8.07 18.34
CA ALA A 146 0.96 7.90 17.70
C ALA A 146 0.81 7.18 16.36
N ILE A 147 1.88 7.17 15.56
CA ILE A 147 1.99 6.39 14.32
C ILE A 147 3.28 5.57 14.35
N TYR A 148 3.30 4.45 13.64
CA TYR A 148 4.53 3.70 13.44
C TYR A 148 5.43 4.38 12.41
N ARG A 149 6.71 4.52 12.75
CA ARG A 149 7.79 4.89 11.83
C ARG A 149 8.74 3.73 11.67
N HIS A 150 9.20 3.52 10.44
CA HIS A 150 10.18 2.50 10.10
C HIS A 150 11.47 3.20 9.69
N ASN A 151 12.58 2.82 10.32
CA ASN A 151 13.90 3.25 9.89
C ASN A 151 14.39 2.29 8.80
N PRO A 152 14.53 2.75 7.55
CA PRO A 152 14.94 1.89 6.45
C PRO A 152 16.39 1.41 6.58
N ASP A 153 17.24 2.14 7.31
CA ASP A 153 18.67 1.83 7.44
C ASP A 153 18.90 0.72 8.48
N THR A 154 18.12 0.68 9.56
CA THR A 154 18.27 -0.28 10.66
C THR A 154 17.20 -1.38 10.67
N ASP A 155 16.16 -1.26 9.84
CA ASP A 155 14.93 -2.09 9.85
C ASP A 155 14.15 -2.03 11.18
N GLU A 156 14.43 -1.02 12.01
CA GLU A 156 13.78 -0.83 13.30
C GLU A 156 12.48 -0.03 13.18
N TYR A 157 11.56 -0.28 14.11
CA TYR A 157 10.29 0.42 14.19
C TYR A 157 10.21 1.25 15.47
N PHE A 158 9.71 2.46 15.32
CA PHE A 158 9.49 3.44 16.38
C PHE A 158 8.03 3.91 16.37
N ILE A 159 7.64 4.62 17.42
CA ILE A 159 6.39 5.37 17.45
C ILE A 159 6.68 6.87 17.46
N GLU A 160 5.87 7.62 16.74
CA GLU A 160 5.95 9.09 16.65
C GLU A 160 4.60 9.68 17.01
N GLY A 161 4.58 10.70 17.86
CA GLY A 161 3.36 11.40 18.27
C GLY A 161 3.63 12.55 19.26
N PRO A 162 2.66 13.44 19.50
CA PRO A 162 2.80 14.46 20.53
C PRO A 162 2.72 13.85 21.93
N ASN A 163 3.45 14.45 22.89
CA ASN A 163 3.35 14.14 24.33
C ASN A 163 3.50 12.64 24.67
N LEU A 164 4.42 11.92 24.02
CA LEU A 164 4.74 10.55 24.40
C LEU A 164 5.59 10.55 25.68
N GLU A 165 5.11 9.85 26.71
CA GLU A 165 5.77 9.73 28.00
C GLU A 165 6.13 8.28 28.28
N GLU A 166 7.37 8.04 28.72
CA GLU A 166 7.86 6.72 29.12
C GLU A 166 6.90 6.01 30.10
N GLY A 167 6.62 4.74 29.84
CA GLY A 167 5.74 3.91 30.65
C GLY A 167 4.24 4.16 30.48
N LYS A 168 3.82 5.11 29.63
CA LYS A 168 2.40 5.35 29.32
C LYS A 168 1.93 4.53 28.12
N ASP A 169 0.67 4.11 28.17
CA ASP A 169 0.00 3.52 27.03
C ASP A 169 -0.47 4.59 26.05
N VAL A 170 -0.23 4.36 24.76
CA VAL A 170 -0.62 5.23 23.66
C VAL A 170 -1.33 4.43 22.56
N THR A 171 -2.28 5.08 21.87
CA THR A 171 -2.96 4.50 20.72
C THR A 171 -2.17 4.77 19.45
N VAL A 172 -1.64 3.72 18.82
CA VAL A 172 -0.92 3.79 17.55
C VAL A 172 -1.86 3.50 16.39
N ILE A 173 -1.91 4.41 15.41
CA ILE A 173 -2.63 4.22 14.16
C ILE A 173 -1.69 3.65 13.09
N THR A 174 -2.10 2.55 12.48
CA THR A 174 -1.40 1.93 11.37
C THR A 174 -1.71 2.65 10.06
N LYS A 175 -0.88 2.41 9.02
CA LYS A 175 -1.09 2.92 7.66
C LYS A 175 -2.46 2.60 7.06
N ASN A 176 -3.14 1.55 7.52
CA ASN A 176 -4.49 1.16 7.08
C ASN A 176 -5.62 1.62 8.03
N GLY A 177 -5.34 2.55 8.95
CA GLY A 177 -6.33 3.14 9.84
C GLY A 177 -6.76 2.24 11.00
N LYS A 178 -6.06 1.12 11.26
CA LYS A 178 -6.31 0.29 12.44
C LYS A 178 -5.58 0.87 13.64
N THR A 179 -6.14 0.68 14.82
CA THR A 179 -5.53 1.14 16.07
C THR A 179 -4.94 -0.04 16.85
N HIS A 180 -3.83 0.22 17.52
CA HIS A 180 -3.19 -0.67 18.49
C HIS A 180 -2.84 0.12 19.75
N THR A 181 -2.92 -0.51 20.91
CA THR A 181 -2.35 0.06 22.14
C THR A 181 -0.95 -0.49 22.34
N VAL A 182 0.01 0.40 22.58
CA VAL A 182 1.39 0.05 22.96
C VAL A 182 1.80 0.88 24.17
N THR A 183 2.77 0.40 24.94
CA THR A 183 3.42 1.21 25.97
C THR A 183 4.66 1.88 25.40
N VAL A 184 4.85 3.16 25.68
CA VAL A 184 6.10 3.89 25.39
C VAL A 184 7.22 3.30 26.24
N ASP A 185 8.29 2.82 25.62
CA ASP A 185 9.39 2.14 26.31
C ASP A 185 10.53 3.10 26.65
N ASP A 186 11.01 3.89 25.68
CA ASP A 186 12.04 4.91 25.88
C ASP A 186 11.86 6.06 24.87
N VAL A 187 12.10 7.29 25.32
CA VAL A 187 12.00 8.50 24.48
C VAL A 187 13.35 8.77 23.82
N ILE A 188 13.39 8.70 22.49
CA ILE A 188 14.61 8.88 21.70
C ILE A 188 14.90 10.34 21.48
N THR A 189 13.91 11.10 21.01
CA THR A 189 14.08 12.53 20.69
C THR A 189 12.74 13.28 20.71
N VAL A 190 12.84 14.60 20.90
CA VAL A 190 11.72 15.54 20.87
C VAL A 190 12.07 16.65 19.89
N THR A 191 11.21 16.89 18.90
CA THR A 191 11.41 17.98 17.93
C THR A 191 11.03 19.33 18.54
N GLU A 192 11.50 20.43 17.94
CA GLU A 192 11.13 21.80 18.36
C GLU A 192 9.61 22.06 18.27
N GLU A 193 8.91 21.31 17.42
CA GLU A 193 7.45 21.33 17.22
C GLU A 193 6.70 20.49 18.27
N GLY A 194 7.39 19.89 19.25
CA GLY A 194 6.80 19.08 20.32
C GLY A 194 6.42 17.65 19.93
N THR A 195 6.84 17.18 18.75
CA THR A 195 6.66 15.78 18.35
C THR A 195 7.73 14.90 18.99
N VAL A 196 7.32 13.79 19.57
CA VAL A 196 8.20 12.84 20.26
C VAL A 196 8.37 11.59 19.42
N LEU A 197 9.61 11.10 19.32
CA LEU A 197 9.96 9.79 18.78
C LEU A 197 10.37 8.87 19.93
N ALA A 198 9.80 7.68 20.00
CA ALA A 198 10.04 6.73 21.08
C ALA A 198 10.08 5.27 20.61
N THR A 199 10.75 4.40 21.36
CA THR A 199 10.58 2.94 21.27
C THR A 199 9.29 2.51 21.97
N TYR A 200 8.85 1.27 21.74
CA TYR A 200 7.57 0.79 22.28
C TYR A 200 7.59 -0.69 22.63
N ILE A 201 6.80 -1.03 23.65
CA ILE A 201 6.46 -2.42 23.99
C ILE A 201 5.10 -2.74 23.37
N LYS A 202 5.10 -3.73 22.47
CA LYS A 202 3.86 -4.22 21.87
C LYS A 202 3.16 -5.19 22.82
N HIS A 203 1.97 -4.81 23.29
CA HIS A 203 1.11 -5.72 24.05
C HIS A 203 0.68 -6.91 23.20
N LYS A 204 0.93 -8.13 23.70
CA LYS A 204 0.30 -9.32 23.16
C LYS A 204 -1.12 -9.36 23.69
N LEU A 205 -2.10 -9.39 22.79
CA LEU A 205 -3.51 -9.57 23.16
C LEU A 205 -3.67 -10.81 24.05
N THR A 206 -4.41 -10.65 25.13
CA THR A 206 -4.81 -11.72 26.03
C THR A 206 -5.75 -12.70 25.33
N ASP A 207 -5.89 -13.91 25.87
CA ASP A 207 -6.86 -14.88 25.35
C ASP A 207 -8.30 -14.34 25.43
N ALA A 208 -8.60 -13.52 26.42
CA ALA A 208 -9.89 -12.84 26.57
C ALA A 208 -10.19 -11.90 25.40
N GLU A 209 -9.23 -11.07 25.03
CA GLU A 209 -9.38 -10.14 23.91
C GLU A 209 -9.46 -10.86 22.57
N LEU A 210 -8.69 -11.95 22.41
CA LEU A 210 -8.71 -12.75 21.19
C LEU A 210 -9.98 -13.58 21.00
N THR A 211 -10.67 -13.93 22.09
CA THR A 211 -11.91 -14.73 22.06
C THR A 211 -13.18 -13.89 22.11
N LYS A 212 -13.06 -12.57 22.27
CA LYS A 212 -14.17 -11.62 22.25
C LYS A 212 -15.04 -11.79 21.01
N GLY A 213 -16.36 -11.69 21.19
CA GLY A 213 -17.34 -11.88 20.11
C GLY A 213 -17.57 -13.36 19.72
N GLY A 214 -17.25 -14.30 20.63
CA GLY A 214 -17.44 -15.73 20.39
C GLY A 214 -16.39 -16.36 19.49
N ARG A 215 -15.25 -15.70 19.30
CA ARG A 215 -14.15 -16.21 18.49
C ARG A 215 -13.43 -17.32 19.25
N CYS A 216 -13.00 -18.35 18.52
CA CYS A 216 -12.13 -19.40 19.06
C CYS A 216 -10.75 -19.31 18.39
N ILE A 217 -9.68 -19.58 19.16
CA ILE A 217 -8.30 -19.58 18.68
C ILE A 217 -7.62 -20.91 19.02
N PHE A 218 -6.53 -21.21 18.31
CA PHE A 218 -5.61 -22.27 18.70
C PHE A 218 -4.49 -21.69 19.56
N ARG A 219 -4.13 -22.40 20.63
CA ARG A 219 -2.98 -22.08 21.48
C ARG A 219 -2.21 -23.36 21.78
N GLU A 220 -0.90 -23.31 21.63
CA GLU A 220 -0.01 -24.37 22.06
C GLU A 220 0.37 -24.13 23.53
N ILE A 221 0.15 -25.14 24.37
CA ILE A 221 0.48 -25.14 25.80
C ILE A 221 1.27 -26.43 26.04
N ASP A 222 2.51 -26.29 26.50
CA ASP A 222 3.43 -27.40 26.78
C ASP A 222 3.55 -28.41 25.63
N GLY A 223 3.69 -27.90 24.39
CA GLY A 223 3.84 -28.72 23.18
C GLY A 223 2.53 -29.37 22.67
N THR A 224 1.38 -29.05 23.27
CA THR A 224 0.08 -29.57 22.87
C THR A 224 -0.86 -28.44 22.44
N TRP A 225 -1.54 -28.61 21.32
CA TRP A 225 -2.50 -27.64 20.81
C TRP A 225 -3.88 -27.78 21.46
N PHE A 226 -4.44 -26.66 21.89
CA PHE A 226 -5.78 -26.52 22.47
C PHE A 226 -6.60 -25.49 21.70
N VAL A 227 -7.92 -25.60 21.81
CA VAL A 227 -8.86 -24.56 21.41
C VAL A 227 -9.16 -23.70 22.62
N ILE A 228 -9.06 -22.38 22.49
CA ILE A 228 -9.46 -21.42 23.51
C ILE A 228 -10.63 -20.61 22.97
N GLY A 229 -11.68 -20.43 23.77
CA GLY A 229 -12.90 -19.74 23.38
C GLY A 229 -13.88 -19.57 24.54
N GLN A 230 -14.91 -18.77 24.32
CA GLN A 230 -16.02 -18.59 25.26
C GLN A 230 -17.17 -19.55 24.91
N ASN A 231 -17.87 -20.03 25.95
CA ASN A 231 -19.02 -20.94 25.84
C ASN A 231 -18.72 -22.23 25.05
N LEU A 232 -17.52 -22.79 25.21
CA LEU A 232 -17.18 -24.07 24.60
C LEU A 232 -17.86 -25.21 25.36
N ALA A 233 -18.55 -26.10 24.64
CA ALA A 233 -19.17 -27.29 25.19
C ALA A 233 -18.64 -28.59 24.56
N ILE A 234 -18.54 -29.65 25.35
CA ILE A 234 -18.13 -30.97 24.86
C ILE A 234 -19.12 -31.45 23.79
N GLY A 235 -18.60 -31.93 22.66
CA GLY A 235 -19.37 -32.37 21.51
C GLY A 235 -19.73 -31.27 20.51
N GLN A 236 -19.55 -30.00 20.86
CA GLN A 236 -19.81 -28.85 19.99
C GLN A 236 -18.79 -28.76 18.85
N ASN A 237 -19.24 -28.28 17.69
CA ASN A 237 -18.34 -27.84 16.63
C ASN A 237 -17.97 -26.36 16.84
N ALA A 238 -16.69 -26.08 17.08
CA ALA A 238 -16.16 -24.73 17.23
C ALA A 238 -15.50 -24.25 15.94
N ARG A 239 -15.75 -23.00 15.54
CA ARG A 239 -15.07 -22.33 14.42
C ARG A 239 -13.86 -21.56 14.95
N VAL A 240 -12.68 -22.09 14.65
CA VAL A 240 -11.40 -21.59 15.15
C VAL A 240 -10.70 -20.79 14.06
N SER A 241 -10.35 -19.54 14.36
CA SER A 241 -9.64 -18.69 13.41
C SER A 241 -8.13 -19.01 13.43
N THR A 242 -7.55 -19.26 12.26
CA THR A 242 -6.11 -19.43 12.08
C THR A 242 -5.56 -18.35 11.16
N ARG A 243 -4.22 -18.20 11.10
CA ARG A 243 -3.56 -17.31 10.12
C ARG A 243 -3.94 -17.63 8.66
N LYS A 244 -4.29 -18.89 8.37
CA LYS A 244 -4.62 -19.38 7.02
C LYS A 244 -6.14 -19.43 6.75
N GLY A 245 -6.97 -18.90 7.65
CA GLY A 245 -8.43 -18.92 7.55
C GLY A 245 -9.12 -19.64 8.71
N THR A 246 -10.43 -19.80 8.62
CA THR A 246 -11.25 -20.41 9.68
C THR A 246 -11.35 -21.92 9.50
N GLN A 247 -11.17 -22.68 10.57
CA GLN A 247 -11.27 -24.13 10.59
C GLN A 247 -12.33 -24.58 11.60
N THR A 248 -12.98 -25.71 11.35
CA THR A 248 -13.99 -26.27 12.26
C THR A 248 -13.46 -27.51 12.95
N VAL A 249 -13.56 -27.55 14.28
CA VAL A 249 -13.13 -28.68 15.11
C VAL A 249 -14.25 -29.11 16.05
N LYS A 250 -14.24 -30.38 16.46
CA LYS A 250 -15.17 -30.88 17.46
C LYS A 250 -14.48 -30.88 18.82
N ILE A 251 -15.09 -30.21 19.80
CA ILE A 251 -14.62 -30.16 21.18
C ILE A 251 -14.82 -31.52 21.84
N THR A 252 -13.78 -32.06 22.47
CA THR A 252 -13.81 -33.39 23.09
C THR A 252 -13.66 -33.37 24.61
N ALA A 253 -13.01 -32.37 25.17
CA ALA A 253 -12.91 -32.17 26.61
C ALA A 253 -12.61 -30.69 26.92
N ILE A 254 -13.15 -30.17 28.02
CA ILE A 254 -12.73 -28.89 28.60
C ILE A 254 -11.68 -29.21 29.67
N THR A 255 -10.50 -28.60 29.57
CA THR A 255 -9.36 -28.88 30.45
C THR A 255 -9.10 -27.78 31.47
N LYS A 256 -9.57 -26.56 31.20
CA LYS A 256 -9.49 -25.41 32.12
C LYS A 256 -10.62 -24.43 31.79
N GLU A 257 -11.16 -23.77 32.81
CA GLU A 257 -12.04 -22.62 32.67
C GLU A 257 -11.60 -21.54 33.65
N GLU A 258 -11.40 -20.32 33.14
CA GLU A 258 -10.99 -19.15 33.92
C GLU A 258 -11.65 -17.92 33.29
N ASP A 259 -12.29 -17.08 34.11
CA ASP A 259 -12.97 -15.85 33.68
C ASP A 259 -13.93 -16.03 32.47
N GLY A 260 -14.63 -17.17 32.42
CA GLY A 260 -15.58 -17.51 31.34
C GLY A 260 -14.92 -17.92 30.02
N ILE A 261 -13.61 -18.15 30.01
CA ILE A 261 -12.85 -18.64 28.87
C ILE A 261 -12.46 -20.10 29.11
N GLN A 262 -12.87 -20.98 28.20
CA GLN A 262 -12.53 -22.39 28.24
C GLN A 262 -11.30 -22.70 27.39
N THR A 263 -10.41 -23.51 27.95
CA THR A 263 -9.37 -24.23 27.20
C THR A 263 -9.84 -25.66 26.96
N ALA A 264 -9.80 -26.12 25.72
CA ALA A 264 -10.42 -27.36 25.32
C ALA A 264 -9.55 -28.21 24.38
N ARG A 265 -9.62 -29.53 24.58
CA ARG A 265 -9.14 -30.52 23.60
C ARG A 265 -10.14 -30.65 22.47
N TYR A 266 -9.63 -31.01 21.30
CA TYR A 266 -10.42 -31.10 20.08
C TYR A 266 -10.04 -32.29 19.22
N THR A 267 -10.90 -32.58 18.26
CA THR A 267 -10.63 -33.50 17.15
C THR A 267 -11.07 -32.87 15.84
N TRP A 268 -10.40 -33.26 14.76
CA TRP A 268 -10.84 -32.89 13.42
C TRP A 268 -12.10 -33.67 13.06
N PRO A 269 -13.17 -33.00 12.56
CA PRO A 269 -14.32 -33.72 12.04
C PRO A 269 -13.83 -34.65 10.92
N LYS A 270 -14.27 -35.92 10.96
CA LYS A 270 -13.91 -36.90 9.94
C LYS A 270 -14.29 -36.34 8.56
N LYS A 271 -13.33 -36.19 7.65
CA LYS A 271 -13.63 -35.87 6.25
C LYS A 271 -14.56 -36.96 5.73
N LYS A 272 -15.79 -36.61 5.34
CA LYS A 272 -16.61 -37.52 4.55
C LYS A 272 -15.81 -37.82 3.28
N LYS A 273 -15.40 -39.08 3.10
CA LYS A 273 -14.90 -39.55 1.80
C LYS A 273 -16.05 -39.29 0.82
N LYS A 274 -15.83 -38.38 -0.13
CA LYS A 274 -16.65 -38.29 -1.34
C LYS A 274 -16.34 -39.51 -2.19
#